data_AF-A0A811VEG8-F1
#
_entry.id   AF-A0A811VEG8-F1
#
_cell.length_a   1.000
_cell.length_b   1.000
_cell.length_c   1.000
_cell.angle_alpha   90.00
_cell.angle_beta   90.00
_cell.angle_gamma   90.00
#
_symmetry.space_group_name_H-M   'P 1'
#
loop_
_entity.id
_entity.type
_entity.pdbx_description
1 polymer ?
#
loop_
_entity_poly.entity_id
_entity_poly.type
_entity_poly.pdbx_seq_one_letter_code
_entity_poly.pdbx_strand_id
1 'polypeptide(L)'
;MEICGDNTSALSFLEEFGLVPSKKSIPPNCCGVPMKVENDVRRKLGWMWRCRSSVIKGSPTNCRKILNPSDGSFFDGKFCHISIADALAILFCFVMDVKIIFALKHLNAYRQRKGDTTSLSTGTITDYYSHCREVAEIISSHTDLELDNLGRIVLFDETFLAKRKYNRGRFNEQMTINVVGLFCREDRSGLFYKVNHTNIKACGLI
;
A
#
# COMPACT_ATOMS: atom_id res chain seq x y z
N MET A 1 22.94 -0.60 -1.45
CA MET A 1 21.85 0.36 -1.62
C MET A 1 21.40 0.80 -0.23
N GLU A 2 21.72 2.04 0.15
CA GLU A 2 21.12 2.70 1.32
C GLU A 2 19.79 3.27 0.84
N ILE A 3 18.71 2.51 1.05
CA ILE A 3 17.40 2.81 0.44
C ILE A 3 16.67 3.92 1.22
N CYS A 4 16.90 4.00 2.54
CA CYS A 4 16.39 5.06 3.40
C CYS A 4 17.41 5.38 4.48
N GLY A 5 17.47 6.66 4.89
CA GLY A 5 18.29 7.14 6.00
C GLY A 5 17.84 6.58 7.37
N ASP A 6 18.10 7.31 8.44
CA ASP A 6 17.49 7.00 9.74
C ASP A 6 15.98 7.33 9.77
N ASN A 7 15.29 6.90 10.82
CA ASN A 7 13.86 7.11 10.96
C ASN A 7 13.49 8.60 11.01
N THR A 8 14.41 9.45 11.50
CA THR A 8 14.28 10.91 11.51
C THR A 8 14.28 11.47 10.09
N SER A 9 15.25 11.10 9.25
CA SER A 9 15.32 11.55 7.85
C SER A 9 14.13 11.07 7.04
N ALA A 10 13.71 9.82 7.27
CA ALA A 10 12.49 9.26 6.68
C ALA A 10 11.24 10.09 7.04
N LEU A 11 11.09 10.46 8.31
CA LEU A 11 10.00 11.32 8.77
C LEU A 11 10.05 12.71 8.14
N SER A 12 11.22 13.35 8.12
CA SER A 12 11.39 14.66 7.49
C SER A 12 11.01 14.65 6.01
N PHE A 13 11.43 13.60 5.28
CA PHE A 13 11.03 13.39 3.89
C PHE A 13 9.52 13.28 3.76
N LEU A 14 8.86 12.46 4.57
CA LEU A 14 7.39 12.32 4.52
C LEU A 14 6.65 13.62 4.84
N GLU A 15 7.15 14.40 5.79
CA GLU A 15 6.57 15.71 6.14
C GLU A 15 6.76 16.72 5.00
N GLU A 16 7.93 16.75 4.36
CA GLU A 16 8.25 17.64 3.24
C GLU A 16 7.35 17.40 2.03
N PHE A 17 7.12 16.13 1.68
CA PHE A 17 6.24 15.75 0.58
C PHE A 17 4.75 15.69 0.96
N GLY A 18 4.39 16.09 2.19
CA GLY A 18 3.00 16.13 2.66
C GLY A 18 2.34 14.75 2.81
N LEU A 19 3.12 13.68 2.86
CA LEU A 19 2.64 12.29 3.02
C LEU A 19 2.24 11.98 4.46
N VAL A 20 2.79 12.72 5.42
CA VAL A 20 2.33 12.73 6.81
C VAL A 20 2.18 14.16 7.31
N PRO A 21 1.29 14.42 8.28
CA PRO A 21 1.19 15.73 8.90
C PRO A 21 2.50 16.11 9.60
N SER A 22 2.89 17.37 9.49
CA SER A 22 3.97 17.93 10.30
C SER A 22 3.45 18.43 11.64
N LYS A 23 4.33 18.59 12.63
CA LYS A 23 3.96 19.27 13.90
C LYS A 23 3.52 20.72 13.72
N LYS A 24 3.90 21.35 12.60
CA LYS A 24 3.54 22.73 12.24
C LYS A 24 2.22 22.81 11.47
N SER A 25 1.65 21.67 11.08
CA SER A 25 0.36 21.61 10.38
C SER A 25 -0.75 22.19 11.25
N ILE A 26 -1.79 22.73 10.59
CA ILE A 26 -2.97 23.28 11.27
C ILE A 26 -3.59 22.17 12.15
N PRO A 27 -3.68 22.37 13.47
CA PRO A 27 -4.18 21.33 14.36
C PRO A 27 -5.68 21.09 14.14
N PRO A 28 -6.16 19.85 14.24
CA PRO A 28 -7.58 19.55 14.19
C PRO A 28 -8.32 20.16 15.38
N ASN A 29 -9.59 20.49 15.18
CA ASN A 29 -10.44 21.02 16.25
C ASN A 29 -11.13 19.89 17.02
N CYS A 30 -11.18 20.04 18.34
CA CYS A 30 -11.98 19.20 19.23
C CYS A 30 -12.64 20.08 20.30
N CYS A 31 -13.91 19.84 20.62
CA CYS A 31 -14.66 20.67 21.58
C CYS A 31 -14.67 22.18 21.24
N GLY A 32 -14.58 22.53 19.95
CA GLY A 32 -14.56 23.93 19.49
C GLY A 32 -13.21 24.64 19.67
N VAL A 33 -12.16 23.93 20.11
CA VAL A 33 -10.81 24.48 20.26
C VAL A 33 -9.78 23.68 19.46
N PRO A 34 -8.71 24.32 18.95
CA PRO A 34 -7.61 23.61 18.31
C PRO A 34 -6.91 22.69 19.31
N MET A 35 -6.69 21.43 18.92
CA MET A 35 -5.96 20.47 19.73
C MET A 35 -4.48 20.86 19.86
N LYS A 36 -3.83 20.49 20.97
CA LYS A 36 -2.40 20.76 21.19
C LYS A 36 -1.56 19.56 20.75
N VAL A 37 -0.40 19.84 20.16
CA VAL A 37 0.62 18.84 19.87
C VAL A 37 1.31 18.41 21.17
N GLU A 38 1.43 17.11 21.38
CA GLU A 38 2.14 16.51 22.52
C GLU A 38 3.11 15.45 22.00
N ASN A 39 4.36 15.48 22.48
CA ASN A 39 5.36 14.49 22.10
C ASN A 39 5.10 13.17 22.83
N ASP A 40 5.17 12.06 22.09
CA ASP A 40 5.03 10.71 22.63
C ASP A 40 5.84 9.75 21.74
N VAL A 41 7.01 9.36 22.23
CA VAL A 41 7.97 8.49 21.53
C VAL A 41 7.40 7.10 21.21
N ARG A 42 6.32 6.69 21.88
CA ARG A 42 5.65 5.41 21.62
C ARG A 42 4.77 5.47 20.36
N ARG A 43 4.47 6.68 19.88
CA ARG A 43 3.68 6.90 18.67
C ARG A 43 4.56 6.79 17.44
N LYS A 44 3.94 6.40 16.34
CA LYS A 44 4.61 6.18 15.06
C LYS A 44 5.42 7.39 14.60
N LEU A 45 4.80 8.57 14.64
CA LEU A 45 5.45 9.84 14.29
C LEU A 45 6.18 10.48 15.48
N GLY A 46 6.15 9.87 16.68
CA GLY A 46 6.73 10.43 17.89
C GLY A 46 5.92 11.55 18.56
N TRP A 47 4.67 11.79 18.11
CA TRP A 47 3.79 12.80 18.66
C TRP A 47 2.30 12.52 18.36
N MET A 48 1.41 13.25 19.03
CA MET A 48 -0.05 13.17 18.86
C MET A 48 -0.72 14.53 19.08
N TRP A 49 -1.96 14.68 18.61
CA TRP A 49 -2.82 15.78 19.06
C TRP A 49 -3.66 15.35 20.26
N ARG A 50 -3.69 16.18 21.30
CA ARG A 50 -4.53 15.97 22.48
C ARG A 50 -5.44 17.17 22.71
N CYS A 51 -6.73 16.89 22.90
CA CYS A 51 -7.67 17.88 23.37
C CYS A 51 -7.43 18.11 24.87
N ARG A 52 -7.34 19.38 25.29
CA ARG A 52 -7.23 19.78 26.70
C ARG A 52 -8.39 20.71 27.12
N SER A 53 -9.49 20.70 26.37
CA SER A 53 -10.68 21.49 26.75
C SER A 53 -11.22 21.02 28.10
N SER A 54 -11.49 21.95 29.00
CA SER A 54 -12.20 21.72 30.26
C SER A 54 -13.72 21.68 30.09
N VAL A 55 -14.21 21.89 28.86
CA VAL A 55 -15.63 21.92 28.53
C VAL A 55 -15.92 20.92 27.41
N ILE A 56 -16.78 19.94 27.69
CA ILE A 56 -17.34 19.02 26.69
C ILE A 56 -18.82 19.37 26.53
N LYS A 57 -19.23 19.94 25.39
CA LYS A 57 -20.65 20.12 25.04
C LYS A 57 -21.52 20.67 26.20
N GLY A 58 -21.02 21.65 26.95
CA GLY A 58 -21.72 22.27 28.08
C GLY A 58 -21.55 21.59 29.45
N SER A 59 -20.79 20.48 29.54
CA SER A 59 -20.43 19.82 30.81
C SER A 59 -18.99 20.22 31.24
N PRO A 60 -18.74 20.52 32.53
CA PRO A 60 -17.43 20.89 33.08
C PRO A 60 -16.52 19.67 33.29
N THR A 61 -16.44 18.80 32.29
CA THR A 61 -15.59 17.61 32.28
C THR A 61 -14.45 17.79 31.29
N ASN A 62 -13.23 17.45 31.73
CA ASN A 62 -12.04 17.55 30.88
C ASN A 62 -12.10 16.56 29.72
N CYS A 63 -11.99 17.07 28.49
CA CYS A 63 -11.85 16.24 27.30
C CYS A 63 -10.48 15.56 27.31
N ARG A 64 -10.45 14.25 27.04
CA ARG A 64 -9.23 13.43 26.94
C ARG A 64 -9.04 12.83 25.55
N LYS A 65 -9.70 13.39 24.54
CA LYS A 65 -9.61 12.87 23.16
C LYS A 65 -8.18 13.03 22.64
N ILE A 66 -7.65 11.94 22.10
CA ILE A 66 -6.36 11.86 21.43
C ILE A 66 -6.62 11.56 19.96
N LEU A 67 -5.86 12.18 19.08
CA LEU A 67 -5.85 11.90 17.65
C LEU A 67 -4.41 11.67 17.23
N ASN A 68 -4.11 10.46 16.72
CA ASN A 68 -2.77 10.17 16.21
C ASN A 68 -2.70 10.59 14.74
N PRO A 69 -1.65 11.29 14.31
CA PRO A 69 -1.57 11.77 12.92
C PRO A 69 -1.33 10.66 11.89
N SER A 70 -0.93 9.47 12.34
CA SER A 70 -0.79 8.29 11.50
C SER A 70 -2.10 7.49 11.34
N ASP A 71 -3.13 7.75 12.17
CA ASP A 71 -4.36 6.95 12.12
C ASP A 71 -5.03 7.09 10.75
N GLY A 72 -5.33 5.96 10.10
CA GLY A 72 -5.92 5.92 8.77
C GLY A 72 -4.96 6.23 7.61
N SER A 73 -3.66 6.41 7.86
CA SER A 73 -2.65 6.54 6.81
C SER A 73 -1.94 5.21 6.53
N PHE A 74 -1.11 5.18 5.48
CA PHE A 74 -0.23 4.04 5.18
C PHE A 74 0.68 3.66 6.36
N PHE A 75 0.97 4.62 7.25
CA PHE A 75 1.83 4.42 8.42
C PHE A 75 1.03 4.18 9.72
N ASP A 76 -0.28 3.89 9.65
CA ASP A 76 -1.11 3.65 10.84
C ASP A 76 -0.49 2.56 11.72
N GLY A 77 -0.19 2.89 12.98
CA GLY A 77 0.45 1.99 13.93
C GLY A 77 -0.35 0.73 14.27
N LYS A 78 -1.65 0.67 13.91
CA LYS A 78 -2.48 -0.54 14.02
C LYS A 78 -2.10 -1.62 13.02
N PHE A 79 -1.55 -1.24 11.87
CA PHE A 79 -1.18 -2.16 10.78
C PHE A 79 0.33 -2.12 10.51
N CYS A 80 0.93 -0.93 10.61
CA CYS A 80 2.33 -0.68 10.40
C CYS A 80 3.10 -0.85 11.72
N HIS A 81 3.68 -2.03 11.95
CA HIS A 81 4.47 -2.31 13.16
C HIS A 81 6.00 -2.15 13.00
N ILE A 82 6.49 -2.01 11.77
CA ILE A 82 7.92 -1.79 11.46
C ILE A 82 8.30 -0.31 11.60
N SER A 83 9.58 0.06 11.45
CA SER A 83 9.91 1.50 11.46
C SER A 83 9.39 2.21 10.19
N ILE A 84 9.28 3.54 10.23
CA ILE A 84 8.89 4.31 9.04
C ILE A 84 9.95 4.19 7.95
N ALA A 85 11.23 4.22 8.33
CA ALA A 85 12.34 3.98 7.42
C ALA A 85 12.24 2.61 6.72
N ASP A 86 11.86 1.55 7.45
CA ASP A 86 11.67 0.23 6.84
C ASP A 86 10.47 0.22 5.90
N ALA A 87 9.34 0.79 6.32
CA ALA A 87 8.13 0.86 5.49
C ALA A 87 8.39 1.59 4.17
N LEU A 88 9.11 2.73 4.22
CA LEU A 88 9.56 3.45 3.03
C LEU A 88 10.55 2.63 2.19
N ALA A 89 11.48 1.92 2.82
CA ALA A 89 12.44 1.12 2.08
C ALA A 89 11.77 -0.08 1.37
N ILE A 90 10.74 -0.67 1.99
CA ILE A 90 9.91 -1.70 1.37
C ILE A 90 9.13 -1.10 0.20
N LEU A 91 8.51 0.07 0.37
CA LEU A 91 7.81 0.79 -0.68
C LEU A 91 8.73 1.09 -1.88
N PHE A 92 9.94 1.56 -1.63
CA PHE A 92 10.93 1.78 -2.68
C PHE A 92 11.28 0.48 -3.41
N CYS A 93 11.51 -0.62 -2.68
CA CYS A 93 11.76 -1.92 -3.30
C CYS A 93 10.59 -2.37 -4.19
N PHE A 94 9.35 -2.14 -3.74
CA PHE A 94 8.14 -2.46 -4.49
C PHE A 94 8.06 -1.64 -5.79
N VAL A 95 8.26 -0.33 -5.72
CA VAL A 95 8.25 0.57 -6.89
C VAL A 95 9.34 0.20 -7.90
N MET A 96 10.51 -0.24 -7.42
CA MET A 96 11.63 -0.67 -8.25
C MET A 96 11.51 -2.12 -8.75
N ASP A 97 10.36 -2.77 -8.56
CA ASP A 97 10.08 -4.17 -8.94
C ASP A 97 11.14 -5.16 -8.43
N VAL A 98 11.62 -4.95 -7.21
CA VAL A 98 12.58 -5.84 -6.56
C VAL A 98 11.84 -7.07 -6.05
N LYS A 99 12.32 -8.28 -6.37
CA LYS A 99 11.70 -9.50 -5.83
C LYS A 99 11.79 -9.53 -4.30
N ILE A 100 10.72 -9.99 -3.65
CA ILE A 100 10.57 -10.07 -2.19
C ILE A 100 11.80 -10.68 -1.51
N ILE A 101 12.34 -11.78 -2.04
CA ILE A 101 13.51 -12.46 -1.48
C ILE A 101 14.75 -11.55 -1.45
N PHE A 102 14.98 -10.77 -2.51
CA PHE A 102 16.10 -9.83 -2.58
C PHE A 102 15.86 -8.63 -1.66
N ALA A 103 14.65 -8.07 -1.67
CA ALA A 103 14.28 -6.96 -0.80
C ALA A 103 14.47 -7.33 0.68
N LEU A 104 14.01 -8.51 1.10
CA LEU A 104 14.18 -9.04 2.45
C LEU A 104 15.66 -9.16 2.84
N LYS A 105 16.47 -9.77 1.96
CA LYS A 105 17.91 -9.94 2.20
C LYS A 105 18.62 -8.60 2.33
N HIS A 106 18.30 -7.64 1.45
CA HIS A 106 18.92 -6.33 1.46
C HIS A 106 18.53 -5.50 2.68
N LEU A 107 17.25 -5.51 3.06
CA LEU A 107 16.76 -4.78 4.24
C LEU A 107 17.37 -5.36 5.52
N ASN A 108 17.37 -6.68 5.69
CA ASN A 108 17.96 -7.31 6.87
C ASN A 108 19.48 -7.06 6.95
N ALA A 109 20.20 -7.12 5.82
CA ALA A 109 21.63 -6.77 5.78
C ALA A 109 21.88 -5.27 6.09
N TYR A 110 20.93 -4.39 5.78
CA TYR A 110 21.00 -2.98 6.14
C TYR A 110 20.78 -2.75 7.64
N ARG A 111 19.74 -3.37 8.23
CA ARG A 111 19.45 -3.32 9.67
C ARG A 111 20.64 -3.75 10.52
N GLN A 112 21.23 -4.89 10.17
CA GLN A 112 22.40 -5.44 10.89
C GLN A 112 23.61 -4.49 10.85
N ARG A 113 23.85 -3.81 9.71
CA ARG A 113 24.92 -2.79 9.61
C ARG A 113 24.67 -1.57 10.49
N LYS A 114 23.41 -1.24 10.77
CA LYS A 114 23.02 -0.19 11.72
C LYS A 114 23.01 -0.64 13.18
N GLY A 115 23.37 -1.89 13.47
CA GLY A 115 23.36 -2.46 14.82
C GLY A 115 21.96 -2.85 15.30
N ASP A 116 20.96 -2.91 14.41
CA ASP A 116 19.65 -3.44 14.76
C ASP A 116 19.69 -4.98 14.66
N THR A 117 19.49 -5.63 15.80
CA THR A 117 19.51 -7.09 15.94
C THR A 117 18.21 -7.74 15.46
N THR A 118 17.17 -6.96 15.22
CA THR A 118 15.88 -7.46 14.75
C THR A 118 15.87 -7.63 13.23
N SER A 119 15.33 -8.77 12.77
CA SER A 119 15.13 -9.05 11.35
C SER A 119 13.66 -8.90 10.97
N LEU A 120 13.43 -8.40 9.76
CA LEU A 120 12.12 -8.47 9.12
C LEU A 120 11.82 -9.93 8.79
N SER A 121 10.59 -10.34 9.04
CA SER A 121 10.09 -11.66 8.66
C SER A 121 9.66 -11.66 7.19
N THR A 122 9.67 -12.84 6.58
CA THR A 122 9.12 -13.02 5.23
C THR A 122 7.64 -12.64 5.15
N GLY A 123 6.86 -12.97 6.19
CA GLY A 123 5.44 -12.59 6.25
C GLY A 123 5.26 -11.08 6.20
N THR A 124 6.02 -10.35 7.02
CA THR A 124 5.96 -8.88 7.06
C THR A 124 6.22 -8.25 5.69
N ILE A 125 7.25 -8.68 4.97
CA ILE A 125 7.53 -8.09 3.66
C ILE A 125 6.49 -8.49 2.61
N THR A 126 5.99 -9.73 2.64
CA THR A 126 4.92 -10.18 1.74
C THR A 126 3.65 -9.38 1.96
N ASP A 127 3.24 -9.17 3.22
CA ASP A 127 2.05 -8.40 3.57
C ASP A 127 2.15 -6.96 3.05
N TYR A 128 3.32 -6.32 3.16
CA TYR A 128 3.54 -4.98 2.62
C TYR A 128 3.49 -4.94 1.09
N TYR A 129 4.08 -5.92 0.41
CA TYR A 129 4.00 -6.00 -1.04
C TYR A 129 2.56 -6.18 -1.51
N SER A 130 1.79 -7.03 -0.83
CA SER A 130 0.36 -7.21 -1.10
C SER A 130 -0.42 -5.92 -0.86
N HIS A 131 -0.18 -5.23 0.27
CA HIS A 131 -0.82 -3.95 0.55
C HIS A 131 -0.49 -2.89 -0.51
N CYS A 132 0.76 -2.81 -0.97
CA CYS A 132 1.13 -1.89 -2.06
C CYS A 132 0.40 -2.22 -3.37
N ARG A 133 0.19 -3.52 -3.68
CA ARG A 133 -0.59 -3.94 -4.85
C ARG A 133 -2.06 -3.56 -4.72
N GLU A 134 -2.68 -3.78 -3.56
CA GLU A 134 -4.07 -3.37 -3.29
C GLU A 134 -4.26 -1.87 -3.49
N VAL A 135 -3.33 -1.05 -2.95
CA VAL A 135 -3.36 0.39 -3.14
C VAL A 135 -3.21 0.75 -4.62
N ALA A 136 -2.28 0.13 -5.34
CA ALA A 136 -2.09 0.36 -6.78
C ALA A 136 -3.32 -0.06 -7.61
N GLU A 137 -3.98 -1.16 -7.24
CA GLU A 137 -5.21 -1.64 -7.88
C GLU A 137 -6.38 -0.67 -7.63
N ILE A 138 -6.52 -0.15 -6.42
CA ILE A 138 -7.52 0.89 -6.11
C ILE A 138 -7.24 2.14 -6.96
N ILE A 139 -5.99 2.61 -7.00
CA ILE A 139 -5.64 3.77 -7.83
C ILE A 139 -5.93 3.48 -9.31
N SER A 140 -5.53 2.32 -9.81
CA SER A 140 -5.73 1.93 -11.21
C SER A 140 -7.20 1.77 -11.58
N SER A 141 -8.05 1.31 -10.66
CA SER A 141 -9.50 1.14 -10.89
C SER A 141 -10.27 2.46 -10.86
N HIS A 142 -9.72 3.49 -10.21
CA HIS A 142 -10.30 4.84 -10.17
C HIS A 142 -9.62 5.80 -11.15
N THR A 143 -8.53 5.37 -11.79
CA THR A 143 -7.88 6.11 -12.87
C THR A 143 -8.44 5.59 -14.17
N ASP A 144 -9.43 6.29 -14.72
CA ASP A 144 -9.81 6.12 -16.11
C ASP A 144 -8.60 6.53 -16.97
N LEU A 145 -7.81 5.54 -17.37
CA LEU A 145 -6.81 5.76 -18.42
C LEU A 145 -7.58 5.98 -19.71
N GLU A 146 -7.68 7.24 -20.13
CA GLU A 146 -8.13 7.62 -21.46
C GLU A 146 -7.16 6.99 -22.49
N LEU A 147 -7.48 5.78 -22.92
CA LEU A 147 -6.91 5.14 -24.08
C LEU A 147 -7.42 5.90 -25.31
N ASP A 148 -6.70 6.97 -25.63
CA ASP A 148 -7.03 8.01 -26.60
C ASP A 148 -8.18 8.96 -26.20
N ASN A 149 -8.06 10.21 -26.66
CA ASN A 149 -8.99 11.34 -26.51
C ASN A 149 -10.40 11.11 -27.11
N LEU A 150 -10.87 9.87 -27.19
CA LEU A 150 -12.17 9.49 -27.76
C LEU A 150 -13.28 9.40 -26.71
N GLY A 151 -12.97 9.53 -25.41
CA GLY A 151 -13.95 9.48 -24.33
C GLY A 151 -14.69 8.13 -24.25
N ARG A 152 -13.98 7.04 -24.56
CA ARG A 152 -14.53 5.67 -24.59
C ARG A 152 -13.98 4.84 -23.45
N ILE A 153 -14.86 4.12 -22.77
CA ILE A 153 -14.50 3.21 -21.70
C ILE A 153 -14.32 1.81 -22.32
N VAL A 154 -13.08 1.31 -22.27
CA VAL A 154 -12.75 -0.06 -22.69
C VAL A 154 -12.52 -0.91 -21.45
N LEU A 155 -13.35 -1.93 -21.27
CA LEU A 155 -13.19 -2.95 -20.24
C LEU A 155 -12.19 -4.00 -20.73
N PHE A 156 -11.22 -4.34 -19.88
CA PHE A 156 -10.26 -5.40 -20.12
C PHE A 156 -10.58 -6.57 -19.18
N ASP A 157 -10.75 -7.77 -19.73
CA ASP A 157 -11.05 -8.97 -18.95
C ASP A 157 -10.23 -10.17 -19.46
N GLU A 158 -9.87 -11.07 -18.54
CA GLU A 158 -9.13 -12.29 -18.84
C GLU A 158 -9.93 -13.50 -18.37
N THR A 159 -10.26 -14.40 -19.31
CA THR A 159 -11.04 -15.60 -19.02
C THR A 159 -10.25 -16.87 -19.32
N PHE A 160 -10.16 -17.74 -18.32
CA PHE A 160 -9.56 -19.07 -18.43
C PHE A 160 -10.62 -20.13 -18.73
N LEU A 161 -10.60 -20.67 -19.95
CA LEU A 161 -11.47 -21.76 -20.37
C LEU A 161 -10.71 -23.09 -20.28
N ALA A 162 -10.94 -23.84 -19.21
CA ALA A 162 -10.29 -25.14 -19.00
C ALA A 162 -11.24 -26.31 -19.29
N LYS A 163 -10.86 -27.20 -20.21
CA LYS A 163 -11.60 -28.45 -20.46
C LYS A 163 -10.99 -29.61 -19.67
N ARG A 164 -11.80 -30.35 -18.92
CA ARG A 164 -11.36 -31.56 -18.20
C ARG A 164 -10.89 -32.63 -19.19
N LYS A 165 -9.74 -33.25 -18.93
CA LYS A 165 -9.28 -34.41 -19.70
C LYS A 165 -10.28 -35.57 -19.48
N TYR A 166 -10.86 -36.11 -20.56
CA TYR A 166 -11.85 -37.20 -20.53
C TYR A 166 -13.08 -36.99 -19.61
N ASN A 167 -13.50 -35.74 -19.38
CA ASN A 167 -14.55 -35.40 -18.40
C ASN A 167 -14.25 -35.89 -16.97
N ARG A 168 -12.99 -36.24 -16.64
CA ARG A 168 -12.58 -36.77 -15.32
C ARG A 168 -11.43 -35.98 -14.72
N GLY A 169 -11.72 -35.32 -13.59
CA GLY A 169 -10.84 -35.09 -12.43
C GLY A 169 -9.55 -34.29 -12.54
N ARG A 170 -9.00 -33.98 -13.72
CA ARG A 170 -7.76 -33.19 -13.84
C ARG A 170 -7.86 -32.14 -14.95
N PHE A 171 -7.58 -30.89 -14.57
CA PHE A 171 -7.25 -29.82 -15.51
C PHE A 171 -5.80 -30.01 -15.93
N ASN A 172 -5.54 -29.94 -17.24
CA ASN A 172 -4.20 -29.99 -17.79
C ASN A 172 -3.90 -28.59 -18.34
N GLU A 173 -2.71 -28.03 -18.09
CA GLU A 173 -2.32 -26.71 -18.58
C GLU A 173 -2.45 -26.61 -20.12
N GLN A 174 -2.17 -27.72 -20.81
CA GLN A 174 -2.34 -27.85 -22.27
C GLN A 174 -3.80 -27.73 -22.75
N MET A 175 -4.78 -27.91 -21.86
CA MET A 175 -6.22 -27.89 -22.16
C MET A 175 -6.90 -26.61 -21.65
N THR A 176 -6.12 -25.66 -21.12
CA THR A 176 -6.58 -24.35 -20.69
C THR A 176 -6.35 -23.34 -21.82
N ILE A 177 -7.45 -22.84 -22.37
CA ILE A 177 -7.44 -21.73 -23.33
C ILE A 177 -7.58 -20.45 -22.53
N ASN A 178 -6.61 -19.56 -22.68
CA ASN A 178 -6.70 -18.21 -22.14
C ASN A 178 -7.23 -17.28 -23.23
N VAL A 179 -8.25 -16.50 -22.88
CA VAL A 179 -8.88 -15.51 -23.76
C VAL A 179 -8.81 -14.16 -23.06
N VAL A 180 -8.22 -13.19 -23.74
CA VAL A 180 -8.24 -11.78 -23.32
C VAL A 180 -9.34 -11.08 -24.10
N GLY A 181 -10.28 -10.46 -23.40
CA GLY A 181 -11.35 -9.67 -23.96
C GLY A 181 -11.13 -8.19 -23.76
N LEU A 182 -11.38 -7.41 -24.80
CA LEU A 182 -11.55 -5.97 -24.77
C LEU A 182 -13.01 -5.67 -25.12
N PHE A 183 -13.70 -4.85 -24.33
CA PHE A 183 -15.08 -4.48 -24.58
C PHE A 183 -15.27 -2.97 -24.45
N CYS A 184 -15.65 -2.30 -25.54
CA CYS A 184 -16.02 -0.89 -25.50
C CYS A 184 -17.48 -0.76 -25.05
N ARG A 185 -17.69 -0.01 -23.96
CA ARG A 185 -19.00 0.14 -23.33
C ARG A 185 -19.98 0.94 -24.19
N GLU A 186 -19.47 1.96 -24.89
CA GLU A 186 -20.25 2.89 -25.72
C GLU A 186 -20.75 2.21 -26.98
N ASP A 187 -19.83 1.60 -27.74
CA ASP A 187 -20.13 0.94 -29.01
C ASP A 187 -20.74 -0.46 -28.82
N ARG A 188 -20.72 -0.98 -27.59
CA ARG A 188 -21.09 -2.37 -27.23
C ARG A 188 -20.39 -3.42 -28.10
N SER A 189 -19.23 -3.07 -28.60
CA SER A 189 -18.40 -3.93 -29.43
C SER A 189 -17.26 -4.50 -28.59
N GLY A 190 -16.99 -5.79 -28.76
CA GLY A 190 -15.88 -6.47 -28.11
C GLY A 190 -14.94 -7.11 -29.10
N LEU A 191 -13.69 -7.23 -28.69
CA LEU A 191 -12.65 -7.99 -29.39
C LEU A 191 -12.09 -9.00 -28.41
N PHE A 192 -11.94 -10.25 -28.85
CA PHE A 192 -11.34 -11.30 -28.04
C PHE A 192 -10.10 -11.84 -28.75
N TYR A 193 -9.03 -11.99 -27.99
CA TYR A 193 -7.79 -12.56 -28.44
C TYR A 193 -7.54 -13.86 -27.69
N LYS A 194 -7.45 -14.96 -28.44
CA LYS A 194 -6.92 -16.21 -27.89
C LYS A 194 -5.43 -16.03 -27.67
N VAL A 195 -4.99 -16.19 -26.43
CA VAL A 195 -3.56 -16.17 -26.10
C VAL A 195 -2.97 -17.50 -26.54
N ASN A 196 -2.19 -17.48 -27.62
CA ASN A 196 -1.42 -18.65 -28.03
C ASN A 196 -0.20 -18.75 -27.10
N HIS A 197 -0.11 -19.83 -26.35
CA HIS A 197 0.99 -20.09 -25.41
C HIS A 197 2.35 -20.11 -26.13
N THR A 198 3.02 -18.96 -26.20
CA THR A 198 4.45 -18.86 -26.50
C THR A 198 5.13 -18.16 -25.33
N ASN A 199 5.69 -18.96 -24.43
CA ASN A 199 6.65 -18.58 -23.39
C ASN A 199 6.19 -17.56 -22.35
N ILE A 200 5.16 -17.89 -21.57
CA ILE A 200 5.04 -17.33 -20.22
C ILE A 200 5.72 -18.33 -19.29
N LYS A 201 6.99 -18.06 -18.91
CA LYS A 201 7.51 -18.64 -17.67
C LYS A 201 6.57 -18.15 -16.58
N ALA A 202 5.83 -19.07 -15.94
CA ALA A 202 5.02 -18.79 -14.79
C ALA A 202 5.83 -17.92 -13.81
N CYS A 203 5.51 -16.63 -13.75
CA CYS A 203 5.86 -15.82 -12.60
C CYS A 203 5.00 -16.42 -11.49
N GLY A 204 5.64 -17.23 -10.64
CA GLY A 204 4.98 -17.98 -9.59
C GLY A 204 4.11 -17.07 -8.75
N LEU A 205 2.81 -17.25 -8.86
CA LEU A 205 1.86 -16.96 -7.80
C LEU A 205 2.05 -18.05 -6.74
N ILE A 206 2.95 -17.78 -5.79
CA ILE A 206 2.92 -18.28 -4.42
C ILE A 206 3.21 -17.09 -3.52
#